data_AF-A0A9E4H7D2-F1
#
_entry.id   AF-A0A9E4H7D2-F1
#
_cell.length_a   1.000
_cell.length_b   1.000
_cell.length_c   1.000
_cell.angle_alpha   90.00
_cell.angle_beta   90.00
_cell.angle_gamma   90.00
#
_symmetry.space_group_name_H-M   'P 1'
#
loop_
_entity.id
_entity.type
_entity.pdbx_description
1 polymer ?
#
loop_
_entity_poly.entity_id
_entity_poly.type
_entity_poly.pdbx_seq_one_letter_code
_entity_poly.pdbx_strand_id
1 'polypeptide(L)'
;MSSVRDYHNLAMDLADLGFRNRSRGNTDLALAYFGQALDFELAAIDELGPSDPLAWSILHRSAATLAMDCRRFREAEQLTARALAGEPHPDIAEELRDLLEQIYFQRHLSLKGVALHDDELQLSLAGQEVGHGVVGYSEIYDRVDNTSKLIYRIVERKHERPFRERGPLPKNIRQDYQTLVSAPRGGSFTVSLRFSSPLQPIQPQLPGMLDTAAIIDEFMDLLGLMNGAKIDEIRQRIRHHDYLRNFIGLARKIAPDGEKVRQVGFTTTRDGDERSVELTMPASEIVVPPPPDIPDTPSEPVSIRGILRLADAVRDDENLIQIVDGRQVYSVHVPAGLMNDIVRPMWDLPVAVQGMRSGNQITLIDIWAEDQD
;
A
#
# COMPACT_ATOMS: atom_id res chain seq x y z
N MET A 1 -29.38 -0.61 -35.96
CA MET A 1 -28.43 0.47 -35.63
C MET A 1 -28.44 0.54 -34.13
N SER A 2 -27.36 0.09 -33.49
CA SER A 2 -27.24 0.13 -32.04
C SER A 2 -27.14 1.58 -31.62
N SER A 3 -27.99 2.04 -30.72
CA SER A 3 -27.89 3.41 -30.20
C SER A 3 -26.61 3.55 -29.35
N VAL A 4 -26.08 4.77 -29.21
CA VAL A 4 -24.97 5.08 -28.28
C VAL A 4 -25.18 4.44 -26.90
N ARG A 5 -26.44 4.43 -26.43
CA ARG A 5 -26.86 3.82 -25.17
C ARG A 5 -26.70 2.30 -25.15
N ASP A 6 -26.96 1.62 -26.26
CA ASP A 6 -26.81 0.16 -26.34
C ASP A 6 -25.34 -0.25 -26.25
N TYR A 7 -24.45 0.50 -26.92
CA TYR A 7 -23.01 0.27 -26.81
C TYR A 7 -22.50 0.52 -25.38
N HIS A 8 -22.90 1.63 -24.76
CA HIS A 8 -22.53 1.90 -23.38
C HIS A 8 -23.04 0.83 -22.40
N ASN A 9 -24.30 0.38 -22.53
CA ASN A 9 -24.84 -0.68 -21.67
C ASN A 9 -24.07 -2.00 -21.83
N LEU A 10 -23.73 -2.39 -23.07
CA LEU A 10 -22.93 -3.59 -23.33
C LEU A 10 -21.53 -3.47 -22.72
N ALA A 11 -20.91 -2.29 -22.79
CA ALA A 11 -19.64 -2.03 -22.14
C ALA A 11 -19.74 -2.22 -20.62
N MET A 12 -20.80 -1.70 -19.98
CA MET A 12 -21.01 -1.86 -18.53
C MET A 12 -21.22 -3.33 -18.13
N ASP A 13 -22.00 -4.10 -18.90
CA ASP A 13 -22.20 -5.53 -18.66
C ASP A 13 -20.87 -6.31 -18.72
N LEU A 14 -20.00 -5.96 -19.68
CA LEU A 14 -18.68 -6.57 -19.83
C LEU A 14 -17.71 -6.14 -18.72
N ALA A 15 -17.74 -4.87 -18.32
CA ALA A 15 -16.95 -4.36 -17.22
C ALA A 15 -17.29 -5.09 -15.91
N ASP A 16 -18.58 -5.31 -15.64
CA ASP A 16 -19.06 -6.10 -14.50
C ASP A 16 -18.52 -7.53 -14.51
N LEU A 17 -18.49 -8.18 -15.69
CA LEU A 17 -17.86 -9.50 -15.85
C LEU A 17 -16.35 -9.45 -15.59
N GLY A 18 -15.68 -8.38 -16.05
CA GLY A 18 -14.27 -8.11 -15.78
C GLY A 18 -13.99 -8.01 -14.28
N PHE A 19 -14.73 -7.19 -13.55
CA PHE A 19 -14.57 -7.03 -12.10
C PHE A 19 -14.82 -8.34 -11.35
N ARG A 20 -15.87 -9.09 -11.69
CA ARG A 20 -16.16 -10.40 -11.07
C ARG A 20 -15.01 -11.40 -11.28
N ASN A 21 -14.39 -11.41 -12.45
CA ASN A 21 -13.26 -12.29 -12.74
C ASN A 21 -11.99 -11.84 -12.03
N ARG A 22 -11.74 -10.52 -11.95
CA ARG A 22 -10.63 -9.95 -11.18
C ARG A 22 -10.70 -10.35 -9.71
N SER A 23 -11.88 -10.24 -9.08
CA SER A 23 -12.11 -10.66 -7.69
C SER A 23 -11.89 -12.18 -7.48
N ARG A 24 -12.07 -13.00 -8.52
CA ARG A 24 -11.80 -14.45 -8.49
C ARG A 24 -10.33 -14.80 -8.78
N GLY A 25 -9.48 -13.82 -9.08
CA GLY A 25 -8.09 -14.04 -9.48
C GLY A 25 -7.89 -14.45 -10.94
N ASN A 26 -8.94 -14.41 -11.76
CA ASN A 26 -8.87 -14.72 -13.19
C ASN A 26 -8.41 -13.49 -13.99
N THR A 27 -7.16 -13.07 -13.78
CA THR A 27 -6.62 -11.80 -14.27
C THR A 27 -6.68 -11.68 -15.79
N ASP A 28 -6.25 -12.69 -16.54
CA ASP A 28 -6.21 -12.64 -18.01
C ASP A 28 -7.61 -12.50 -18.61
N LEU A 29 -8.58 -13.21 -18.03
CA LEU A 29 -9.97 -13.15 -18.47
C LEU A 29 -10.59 -11.80 -18.12
N ALA A 30 -10.25 -11.23 -16.95
CA ALA A 30 -10.68 -9.88 -16.58
C ALA A 30 -10.14 -8.83 -17.57
N LEU A 31 -8.84 -8.90 -17.92
CA LEU A 31 -8.22 -8.01 -18.91
C LEU A 31 -8.93 -8.11 -20.28
N ALA A 32 -9.30 -9.32 -20.72
CA ALA A 32 -10.03 -9.53 -21.96
C ALA A 32 -11.44 -8.93 -21.95
N TYR A 33 -12.16 -9.01 -20.81
CA TYR A 33 -13.47 -8.38 -20.66
C TYR A 33 -13.37 -6.85 -20.65
N PHE A 34 -12.41 -6.28 -19.93
CA PHE A 34 -12.17 -4.84 -19.95
C PHE A 34 -11.78 -4.33 -21.34
N GLY A 35 -10.97 -5.10 -22.08
CA GLY A 35 -10.64 -4.77 -23.47
C GLY A 35 -11.87 -4.73 -24.39
N GLN A 36 -12.77 -5.70 -24.28
CA GLN A 36 -14.03 -5.70 -25.05
C GLN A 36 -14.96 -4.56 -24.64
N ALA A 37 -15.05 -4.26 -23.33
CA ALA A 37 -15.84 -3.15 -22.84
C ALA A 37 -15.31 -1.81 -23.40
N LEU A 38 -13.99 -1.64 -23.43
CA LEU A 38 -13.35 -0.47 -24.03
C LEU A 38 -13.72 -0.32 -25.50
N ASP A 39 -13.67 -1.39 -26.29
CA ASP A 39 -14.01 -1.34 -27.71
C ASP A 39 -15.46 -0.88 -27.94
N PHE A 40 -16.39 -1.26 -27.07
CA PHE A 40 -17.77 -0.77 -27.11
C PHE A 40 -17.91 0.71 -26.70
N GLU A 41 -17.17 1.18 -25.69
CA GLU A 41 -17.16 2.61 -25.34
C GLU A 41 -16.58 3.47 -26.47
N LEU A 42 -15.51 2.99 -27.13
CA LEU A 42 -14.95 3.66 -28.29
C LEU A 42 -15.96 3.75 -29.44
N ALA A 43 -16.71 2.68 -29.70
CA ALA A 43 -17.80 2.70 -30.67
C ALA A 43 -18.94 3.67 -30.29
N ALA A 44 -19.26 3.79 -28.99
CA ALA A 44 -20.24 4.75 -28.49
C ALA A 44 -19.77 6.20 -28.69
N ILE A 45 -18.48 6.46 -28.43
CA ILE A 45 -17.84 7.76 -28.65
C ILE A 45 -17.89 8.15 -30.13
N ASP A 46 -17.53 7.23 -31.02
CA ASP A 46 -17.50 7.47 -32.46
C ASP A 46 -18.90 7.77 -33.02
N GLU A 47 -19.93 7.05 -32.55
CA GLU A 47 -21.32 7.25 -32.96
C GLU A 47 -21.91 8.56 -32.40
N LEU A 48 -21.59 8.93 -31.16
CA LEU A 48 -22.07 10.18 -30.56
C LEU A 48 -21.47 11.42 -31.24
N GLY A 49 -20.16 11.39 -31.50
CA GLY A 49 -19.39 12.57 -31.87
C GLY A 49 -19.40 13.67 -30.79
N PRO A 50 -18.81 14.85 -31.05
CA PRO A 50 -18.71 15.92 -30.05
C PRO A 50 -20.00 16.75 -29.91
N SER A 51 -21.16 16.25 -30.38
CA SER A 51 -22.41 17.03 -30.43
C SER A 51 -23.06 17.24 -29.05
N ASP A 52 -22.81 16.33 -28.12
CA ASP A 52 -23.23 16.45 -26.72
C ASP A 52 -21.97 16.44 -25.84
N PRO A 53 -21.43 17.61 -25.46
CA PRO A 53 -20.18 17.70 -24.70
C PRO A 53 -20.21 16.95 -23.36
N LEU A 54 -21.39 16.87 -22.72
CA LEU A 54 -21.54 16.18 -21.44
C LEU A 54 -21.43 14.67 -21.63
N ALA A 55 -22.29 14.09 -22.48
CA ALA A 55 -22.27 12.66 -22.75
C ALA A 55 -20.92 12.22 -23.36
N TRP A 56 -20.34 13.05 -24.23
CA TRP A 56 -19.04 12.79 -24.83
C TRP A 56 -17.92 12.70 -23.79
N SER A 57 -17.90 13.61 -22.81
CA SER A 57 -16.91 13.61 -21.74
C SER A 57 -17.08 12.44 -20.77
N ILE A 58 -18.33 12.05 -20.47
CA ILE A 58 -18.63 10.88 -19.63
C ILE A 58 -18.15 9.59 -20.31
N LEU A 59 -18.45 9.40 -21.59
CA LEU A 59 -18.02 8.22 -22.34
C LEU A 59 -16.49 8.16 -22.45
N HIS A 60 -15.82 9.29 -22.67
CA HIS A 60 -14.34 9.32 -22.68
C HIS A 60 -13.73 8.95 -21.33
N ARG A 61 -14.30 9.46 -20.22
CA ARG A 61 -13.85 9.09 -18.87
C ARG A 61 -14.05 7.60 -18.62
N SER A 62 -15.20 7.05 -19.02
CA SER A 62 -15.49 5.60 -18.95
C SER A 62 -14.47 4.79 -19.76
N ALA A 63 -14.25 5.15 -21.03
CA ALA A 63 -13.28 4.50 -21.90
C ALA A 63 -11.85 4.59 -21.34
N ALA A 64 -11.44 5.75 -20.84
CA ALA A 64 -10.11 5.92 -20.26
C ALA A 64 -9.91 5.05 -19.00
N THR A 65 -10.96 4.89 -18.18
CA THR A 65 -10.95 4.00 -17.01
C THR A 65 -10.81 2.54 -17.45
N LEU A 66 -11.58 2.09 -18.44
CA LEU A 66 -11.46 0.73 -18.98
C LEU A 66 -10.09 0.48 -19.63
N ALA A 67 -9.52 1.48 -20.30
CA ALA A 67 -8.17 1.43 -20.84
C ALA A 67 -7.11 1.26 -19.73
N MET A 68 -7.28 1.91 -18.57
CA MET A 68 -6.46 1.66 -17.37
C MET A 68 -6.62 0.23 -16.87
N ASP A 69 -7.86 -0.25 -16.71
CA ASP A 69 -8.16 -1.59 -16.20
C ASP A 69 -7.59 -2.72 -17.07
N CYS A 70 -7.50 -2.51 -18.39
CA CYS A 70 -6.85 -3.45 -19.33
C CYS A 70 -5.37 -3.14 -19.64
N ARG A 71 -4.73 -2.24 -18.86
CA ARG A 71 -3.30 -1.86 -18.96
C ARG A 71 -2.90 -1.19 -20.29
N ARG A 72 -3.85 -0.58 -21.00
CA ARG A 72 -3.62 0.24 -22.21
C ARG A 72 -3.34 1.71 -21.84
N PHE A 73 -2.34 1.95 -20.98
CA PHE A 73 -2.07 3.25 -20.35
C PHE A 73 -1.89 4.42 -21.32
N ARG A 74 -1.24 4.18 -22.48
CA ARG A 74 -1.06 5.22 -23.50
C ARG A 74 -2.39 5.67 -24.11
N GLU A 75 -3.32 4.76 -24.28
CA GLU A 75 -4.63 5.07 -24.83
C GLU A 75 -5.51 5.75 -23.79
N ALA A 76 -5.42 5.31 -22.52
CA ALA A 76 -6.02 6.04 -21.40
C ALA A 76 -5.57 7.50 -21.36
N GLU A 77 -4.25 7.76 -21.50
CA GLU A 77 -3.70 9.12 -21.57
C GLU A 77 -4.31 9.93 -22.74
N GLN A 78 -4.41 9.31 -23.92
CA GLN A 78 -4.98 9.97 -25.11
C GLN A 78 -6.46 10.27 -24.95
N LEU A 79 -7.25 9.35 -24.38
CA LEU A 79 -8.68 9.51 -24.16
C LEU A 79 -8.95 10.61 -23.13
N THR A 80 -8.23 10.60 -22.00
CA THR A 80 -8.33 11.62 -20.96
C THR A 80 -7.94 13.00 -21.48
N ALA A 81 -6.84 13.11 -22.23
CA ALA A 81 -6.39 14.37 -22.82
C ALA A 81 -7.39 14.92 -23.85
N ARG A 82 -7.99 14.04 -24.67
CA ARG A 82 -9.05 14.44 -25.61
C ARG A 82 -10.26 14.98 -24.86
N ALA A 83 -10.72 14.28 -23.82
CA ALA A 83 -11.86 14.70 -23.01
C ALA A 83 -11.63 16.09 -22.39
N LEU A 84 -10.48 16.31 -21.76
CA LEU A 84 -10.12 17.60 -21.14
C LEU A 84 -10.03 18.74 -22.16
N ALA A 85 -9.54 18.47 -23.37
CA ALA A 85 -9.48 19.46 -24.45
C ALA A 85 -10.87 19.88 -24.97
N GLY A 86 -11.91 19.07 -24.73
CA GLY A 86 -13.29 19.35 -25.12
C GLY A 86 -14.07 20.24 -24.16
N GLU A 87 -13.40 20.86 -23.18
CA GLU A 87 -14.02 21.73 -22.15
C GLU A 87 -15.17 21.04 -21.39
N PRO A 88 -14.89 19.91 -20.70
CA PRO A 88 -15.91 19.16 -19.98
C PRO A 88 -16.49 19.98 -18.82
N HIS A 89 -17.67 19.58 -18.33
CA HIS A 89 -18.23 20.13 -17.09
C HIS A 89 -17.20 20.07 -15.96
N PRO A 90 -17.09 21.09 -15.08
CA PRO A 90 -16.05 21.17 -14.05
C PRO A 90 -15.87 19.89 -13.22
N ASP A 91 -16.97 19.28 -12.76
CA ASP A 91 -16.92 18.05 -11.97
C ASP A 91 -16.26 16.89 -12.74
N ILE A 92 -16.59 16.74 -14.04
CA ILE A 92 -15.98 15.71 -14.90
C ILE A 92 -14.52 16.06 -15.19
N ALA A 93 -14.19 17.35 -15.32
CA ALA A 93 -12.83 17.81 -15.53
C ALA A 93 -11.93 17.40 -14.35
N GLU A 94 -12.42 17.52 -13.10
CA GLU A 94 -11.68 17.05 -11.92
C GLU A 94 -11.51 15.53 -11.93
N GLU A 95 -12.57 14.77 -12.20
CA GLU A 95 -12.44 13.30 -12.29
C GLU A 95 -11.44 12.86 -13.38
N LEU A 96 -11.40 13.57 -14.52
CA LEU A 96 -10.42 13.32 -15.59
C LEU A 96 -8.99 13.71 -15.18
N ARG A 97 -8.81 14.75 -14.36
CA ARG A 97 -7.50 15.13 -13.81
C ARG A 97 -7.00 14.09 -12.82
N ASP A 98 -7.87 13.64 -11.91
CA ASP A 98 -7.57 12.53 -11.01
C ASP A 98 -7.16 11.27 -11.80
N LEU A 99 -7.89 10.94 -12.88
CA LEU A 99 -7.53 9.81 -13.75
C LEU A 99 -6.17 10.02 -14.45
N LEU A 100 -5.87 11.25 -14.89
CA LEU A 100 -4.57 11.57 -15.49
C LEU A 100 -3.42 11.42 -14.49
N GLU A 101 -3.63 11.79 -13.23
CA GLU A 101 -2.66 11.54 -12.14
C GLU A 101 -2.39 10.05 -11.98
N GLN A 102 -3.44 9.21 -11.95
CA GLN A 102 -3.30 7.75 -11.88
C GLN A 102 -2.53 7.20 -13.09
N ILE A 103 -2.86 7.66 -14.30
CA ILE A 103 -2.17 7.25 -15.54
C ILE A 103 -0.68 7.62 -15.47
N TYR A 104 -0.36 8.83 -15.01
CA TYR A 104 1.03 9.27 -14.85
C TYR A 104 1.76 8.49 -13.76
N PHE A 105 1.08 8.13 -12.66
CA PHE A 105 1.64 7.25 -11.65
C PHE A 105 2.05 5.89 -12.21
N GLN A 106 1.23 5.27 -13.06
CA GLN A 106 1.61 4.05 -13.78
C GLN A 106 2.88 4.24 -14.61
N ARG A 107 3.04 5.41 -15.23
CA ARG A 107 4.29 5.75 -15.95
C ARG A 107 5.48 5.98 -15.03
N HIS A 108 5.26 6.28 -13.74
CA HIS A 108 6.32 6.39 -12.73
C HIS A 108 6.70 5.03 -12.14
N LEU A 109 5.77 4.07 -12.15
CA LEU A 109 6.08 2.67 -11.87
C LEU A 109 6.97 2.06 -12.95
N SER A 110 6.82 2.45 -14.21
CA SER A 110 7.71 2.01 -15.29
C SER A 110 9.13 2.57 -15.12
N LEU A 111 10.15 1.73 -15.35
CA LEU A 111 11.54 2.11 -15.10
C LEU A 111 12.07 3.11 -16.12
N LYS A 112 11.39 3.32 -17.27
CA LYS A 112 11.74 4.32 -18.30
C LYS A 112 13.23 4.35 -18.65
N GLY A 113 13.82 3.17 -18.87
CA GLY A 113 15.24 3.03 -19.21
C GLY A 113 16.21 3.07 -18.03
N VAL A 114 15.71 3.05 -16.79
CA VAL A 114 16.55 2.80 -15.62
C VAL A 114 16.71 1.30 -15.43
N ALA A 115 17.95 0.82 -15.46
CA ALA A 115 18.27 -0.52 -15.05
C ALA A 115 18.26 -0.56 -13.52
N LEU A 116 17.27 -1.21 -12.92
CA LEU A 116 17.37 -1.65 -11.53
C LEU A 116 18.13 -2.98 -11.51
N HIS A 117 18.89 -3.19 -10.44
CA HIS A 117 19.46 -4.51 -10.14
C HIS A 117 18.41 -5.36 -9.39
N ASP A 118 18.56 -6.69 -9.39
CA ASP A 118 17.58 -7.59 -8.78
C ASP A 118 17.42 -7.40 -7.24
N ASP A 119 18.40 -6.74 -6.60
CA ASP A 119 18.39 -6.37 -5.18
C ASP A 119 17.87 -4.94 -4.91
N GLU A 120 17.32 -4.29 -5.93
CA GLU A 120 16.75 -2.95 -5.85
C GLU A 120 15.21 -2.95 -5.93
N LEU A 121 14.63 -2.00 -5.20
CA LEU A 121 13.20 -1.76 -5.09
C LEU A 121 12.94 -0.27 -5.23
N GLN A 122 12.15 0.15 -6.21
CA GLN A 122 11.74 1.53 -6.39
C GLN A 122 10.45 1.81 -5.61
N LEU A 123 10.44 2.86 -4.79
CA LEU A 123 9.28 3.38 -4.07
C LEU A 123 8.81 4.69 -4.70
N SER A 124 7.55 4.74 -5.13
CA SER A 124 6.90 5.89 -5.74
C SER A 124 5.68 6.33 -4.93
N LEU A 125 5.47 7.64 -4.83
CA LEU A 125 4.29 8.23 -4.19
C LEU A 125 3.50 9.07 -5.20
N ALA A 126 2.18 9.12 -5.03
CA ALA A 126 1.30 10.10 -5.67
C ALA A 126 0.13 10.46 -4.75
N GLY A 127 -0.35 11.70 -4.87
CA GLY A 127 -1.40 12.27 -4.05
C GLY A 127 -1.30 13.79 -3.99
N GLN A 128 -2.21 14.41 -3.24
CA GLN A 128 -2.35 15.86 -3.19
C GLN A 128 -1.10 16.58 -2.67
N GLU A 129 -0.37 15.97 -1.72
CA GLU A 129 0.87 16.54 -1.17
C GLU A 129 2.15 16.05 -1.89
N VAL A 130 2.00 15.33 -3.00
CA VAL A 130 3.12 14.84 -3.81
C VAL A 130 3.26 15.71 -5.06
N GLY A 131 4.27 16.59 -5.07
CA GLY A 131 4.60 17.41 -6.23
C GLY A 131 5.62 16.75 -7.17
N HIS A 132 5.97 17.45 -8.25
CA HIS A 132 6.99 17.00 -9.19
C HIS A 132 8.39 17.00 -8.55
N GLY A 133 8.77 15.87 -7.96
CA GLY A 133 10.06 15.69 -7.29
C GLY A 133 10.11 16.26 -5.87
N VAL A 134 8.97 16.59 -5.27
CA VAL A 134 8.87 17.04 -3.87
C VAL A 134 7.76 16.30 -3.13
N VAL A 135 7.95 16.04 -1.84
CA VAL A 135 6.96 15.42 -0.95
C VAL A 135 7.25 15.83 0.51
N GLY A 136 6.25 15.79 1.37
CA GLY A 136 6.42 15.92 2.82
C GLY A 136 7.46 14.93 3.36
N TYR A 137 8.35 15.40 4.23
CA TYR A 137 9.45 14.56 4.74
C TYR A 137 8.95 13.30 5.47
N SER A 138 7.92 13.44 6.30
CA SER A 138 7.29 12.31 7.01
C SER A 138 6.75 11.26 6.02
N GLU A 139 6.07 11.70 4.96
CA GLU A 139 5.44 10.82 3.98
C GLU A 139 6.43 9.88 3.29
N ILE A 140 7.64 10.36 3.00
CA ILE A 140 8.69 9.49 2.45
C ILE A 140 9.44 8.74 3.55
N TYR A 141 9.86 9.45 4.61
CA TYR A 141 10.74 8.89 5.64
C TYR A 141 10.07 7.70 6.33
N ASP A 142 8.82 7.85 6.76
CA ASP A 142 8.10 6.80 7.46
C ASP A 142 7.86 5.60 6.56
N ARG A 143 7.55 5.81 5.27
CA ARG A 143 7.35 4.71 4.31
C ARG A 143 8.63 3.95 4.02
N VAL A 144 9.77 4.65 3.90
CA VAL A 144 11.09 4.01 3.75
C VAL A 144 11.46 3.23 5.00
N ASP A 145 11.28 3.80 6.19
CA ASP A 145 11.58 3.15 7.47
C ASP A 145 10.71 1.90 7.69
N ASN A 146 9.40 2.00 7.46
CA ASN A 146 8.47 0.87 7.58
C ASN A 146 8.72 -0.21 6.52
N THR A 147 9.08 0.17 5.29
CA THR A 147 9.53 -0.78 4.25
C THR A 147 10.78 -1.54 4.71
N SER A 148 11.76 -0.82 5.25
CA SER A 148 13.00 -1.42 5.78
C SER A 148 12.70 -2.42 6.91
N LYS A 149 11.83 -2.04 7.85
CA LYS A 149 11.37 -2.91 8.94
C LYS A 149 10.71 -4.18 8.41
N LEU A 150 9.81 -4.08 7.42
CA LEU A 150 9.18 -5.26 6.81
C LEU A 150 10.21 -6.20 6.19
N ILE A 151 11.17 -5.67 5.44
CA ILE A 151 12.26 -6.48 4.85
C ILE A 151 13.03 -7.22 5.94
N TYR A 152 13.42 -6.54 7.03
CA TYR A 152 14.10 -7.19 8.15
C TYR A 152 13.26 -8.29 8.82
N ARG A 153 11.94 -8.10 8.94
CA ARG A 153 11.04 -9.10 9.52
C ARG A 153 10.84 -10.30 8.61
N ILE A 154 10.81 -10.08 7.30
CA ILE A 154 10.83 -11.18 6.31
C ILE A 154 12.12 -11.98 6.44
N VAL A 155 13.28 -11.32 6.54
CA VAL A 155 14.58 -11.97 6.74
C VAL A 155 14.60 -12.79 8.03
N GLU A 156 14.21 -12.19 9.17
CA GLU A 156 14.16 -12.89 10.46
C GLU A 156 13.26 -14.15 10.38
N ARG A 157 12.08 -14.04 9.77
CA ARG A 157 11.14 -15.16 9.61
C ARG A 157 11.66 -16.24 8.67
N LYS A 158 12.28 -15.88 7.54
CA LYS A 158 12.89 -16.85 6.60
C LYS A 158 14.09 -17.58 7.22
N HIS A 159 14.72 -17.00 8.23
CA HIS A 159 15.71 -17.67 9.08
C HIS A 159 15.09 -18.47 10.25
N GLU A 160 13.77 -18.66 10.26
CA GLU A 160 13.03 -19.41 11.30
C GLU A 160 13.28 -18.87 12.72
N ARG A 161 13.54 -17.57 12.84
CA ARG A 161 13.75 -16.94 14.16
C ARG A 161 12.40 -16.64 14.83
N PRO A 162 12.30 -16.73 16.16
CA PRO A 162 11.14 -16.22 16.87
C PRO A 162 11.03 -14.71 16.68
N PHE A 163 9.81 -14.18 16.74
CA PHE A 163 9.58 -12.74 16.59
C PHE A 163 10.36 -11.97 17.66
N ARG A 164 11.20 -11.03 17.23
CA ARG A 164 12.00 -10.21 18.14
C ARG A 164 11.14 -9.07 18.69
N GLU A 165 10.73 -9.22 19.95
CA GLU A 165 9.98 -8.22 20.72
C GLU A 165 10.84 -7.04 21.19
N ARG A 166 12.14 -7.27 21.42
CA ARG A 166 13.03 -6.28 22.05
C ARG A 166 14.45 -6.38 21.49
N GLY A 167 15.22 -5.33 21.75
CA GLY A 167 16.64 -5.27 21.40
C GLY A 167 16.86 -4.91 19.93
N PRO A 168 18.11 -4.59 19.57
CA PRO A 168 18.43 -4.11 18.24
C PRO A 168 18.40 -5.26 17.21
N LEU A 169 18.32 -4.89 15.92
CA LEU A 169 18.45 -5.85 14.83
C LEU A 169 19.76 -6.65 14.97
N PRO A 170 19.76 -7.97 14.76
CA PRO A 170 20.99 -8.77 14.74
C PRO A 170 22.04 -8.18 13.80
N LYS A 171 23.31 -8.17 14.22
CA LYS A 171 24.39 -7.48 13.51
C LYS A 171 24.54 -7.98 12.06
N ASN A 172 24.44 -9.29 11.85
CA ASN A 172 24.50 -9.89 10.51
C ASN A 172 23.38 -9.35 9.61
N ILE A 173 22.12 -9.39 10.05
CA ILE A 173 20.98 -8.88 9.27
C ILE A 173 21.16 -7.38 8.96
N ARG A 174 21.62 -6.60 9.94
CA ARG A 174 21.85 -5.16 9.76
C ARG A 174 22.94 -4.86 8.73
N GLN A 175 23.99 -5.69 8.69
CA GLN A 175 25.12 -5.49 7.78
C GLN A 175 24.86 -6.03 6.38
N ASP A 176 24.08 -7.12 6.27
CA ASP A 176 23.85 -7.82 5.01
C ASP A 176 22.69 -7.18 4.22
N TYR A 177 21.69 -6.63 4.91
CA TYR A 177 20.47 -6.07 4.30
C TYR A 177 20.26 -4.58 4.60
N GLN A 178 21.33 -3.82 4.80
CA GLN A 178 21.20 -2.38 5.07
C GLN A 178 20.44 -1.69 3.93
N THR A 179 19.43 -0.91 4.29
CA THR A 179 18.69 -0.08 3.33
C THR A 179 19.49 1.15 2.95
N LEU A 180 19.75 1.29 1.66
CA LEU A 180 20.35 2.47 1.03
C LEU A 180 19.31 3.15 0.15
N VAL A 181 19.25 4.47 0.20
CA VAL A 181 18.27 5.27 -0.57
C VAL A 181 19.02 6.07 -1.65
N SER A 182 18.58 5.96 -2.91
CA SER A 182 19.10 6.76 -4.01
C SER A 182 18.49 8.18 -4.03
N ALA A 183 19.11 9.10 -4.76
CA ALA A 183 18.49 10.40 -5.04
C ALA A 183 17.13 10.23 -5.74
N PRO A 184 16.16 11.13 -5.50
CA PRO A 184 14.86 11.08 -6.14
C PRO A 184 14.96 11.38 -7.65
N ARG A 185 14.09 10.75 -8.45
CA ARG A 185 14.01 10.97 -9.91
C ARG A 185 13.08 12.14 -10.25
N GLY A 186 13.29 12.79 -11.39
CA GLY A 186 12.47 13.93 -11.83
C GLY A 186 11.11 13.50 -12.41
N GLY A 187 10.06 14.29 -12.13
CA GLY A 187 8.70 14.12 -12.66
C GLY A 187 7.68 13.57 -11.67
N SER A 188 8.11 12.83 -10.65
CA SER A 188 7.37 12.33 -9.48
C SER A 188 8.30 12.27 -8.28
N PHE A 189 7.77 12.06 -7.07
CA PHE A 189 8.64 11.69 -5.95
C PHE A 189 8.87 10.19 -5.92
N THR A 190 10.00 9.75 -6.48
CA THR A 190 10.36 8.33 -6.58
C THR A 190 11.81 8.10 -6.16
N VAL A 191 12.04 7.16 -5.25
CA VAL A 191 13.37 6.78 -4.74
C VAL A 191 13.65 5.30 -5.01
N SER A 192 14.93 4.94 -5.17
CA SER A 192 15.35 3.53 -5.25
C SER A 192 15.93 3.12 -3.90
N LEU A 193 15.48 1.97 -3.40
CA LEU A 193 15.92 1.34 -2.18
C LEU A 193 16.78 0.13 -2.57
N ARG A 194 18.00 0.06 -2.06
CA ARG A 194 18.88 -1.11 -2.20
C ARG A 194 19.04 -1.77 -0.85
N PHE A 195 18.93 -3.10 -0.78
CA PHE A 195 19.10 -3.86 0.45
C PHE A 195 20.38 -4.68 0.37
N SER A 196 21.49 -4.09 0.84
CA SER A 196 22.82 -4.68 0.65
C SER A 196 23.82 -4.14 1.66
N SER A 197 24.96 -4.82 1.82
CA SER A 197 26.09 -4.26 2.54
C SER A 197 26.70 -3.03 1.83
N PRO A 198 26.94 -1.90 2.52
CA PRO A 198 27.48 -0.68 1.91
C PRO A 198 28.96 -0.80 1.49
N LEU A 199 29.67 -1.84 1.93
CA LEU A 199 31.14 -1.91 1.88
C LEU A 199 31.71 -2.96 0.91
N GLN A 200 30.89 -3.63 0.09
CA GLN A 200 31.41 -4.61 -0.85
C GLN A 200 30.78 -4.46 -2.25
N PRO A 201 31.59 -4.36 -3.33
CA PRO A 201 31.09 -4.61 -4.66
C PRO A 201 30.51 -6.02 -4.70
N ILE A 202 29.39 -6.20 -5.42
CA ILE A 202 28.65 -7.45 -5.67
C ILE A 202 29.54 -8.68 -5.45
N GLN A 203 29.57 -9.21 -4.23
CA GLN A 203 30.27 -10.45 -3.92
C GLN A 203 29.30 -11.62 -4.17
N PRO A 204 29.81 -12.80 -4.55
CA PRO A 204 29.01 -14.01 -4.52
C PRO A 204 28.41 -14.18 -3.13
N GLN A 205 27.14 -14.60 -3.07
CA GLN A 205 26.36 -14.75 -1.84
C GLN A 205 27.20 -15.39 -0.73
N LEU A 206 27.31 -14.70 0.42
CA LEU A 206 27.99 -15.26 1.58
C LEU A 206 27.22 -16.50 2.08
N PRO A 207 27.89 -17.58 2.50
CA PRO A 207 27.21 -18.75 3.04
C PRO A 207 26.26 -18.37 4.18
N GLY A 208 24.97 -18.67 4.02
CA GLY A 208 23.92 -18.35 5.00
C GLY A 208 23.21 -17.01 4.78
N MET A 209 23.59 -16.23 3.75
CA MET A 209 22.82 -15.10 3.28
C MET A 209 21.63 -15.60 2.44
N LEU A 210 20.45 -15.02 2.66
CA LEU A 210 19.29 -15.25 1.82
C LEU A 210 19.43 -14.42 0.55
N ASP A 211 18.80 -14.89 -0.51
CA ASP A 211 18.70 -14.13 -1.73
C ASP A 211 17.80 -12.90 -1.53
N THR A 212 18.39 -11.70 -1.70
CA THR A 212 17.68 -10.42 -1.57
C THR A 212 16.53 -10.31 -2.57
N ALA A 213 16.68 -10.82 -3.80
CA ALA A 213 15.62 -10.81 -4.79
C ALA A 213 14.40 -11.60 -4.30
N ALA A 214 14.62 -12.79 -3.74
CA ALA A 214 13.56 -13.60 -3.13
C ALA A 214 12.91 -12.98 -1.88
N ILE A 215 13.59 -12.06 -1.19
CA ILE A 215 13.03 -11.30 -0.06
C ILE A 215 12.15 -10.15 -0.58
N ILE A 216 12.64 -9.41 -1.57
CA ILE A 216 11.88 -8.35 -2.24
C ILE A 216 10.63 -8.93 -2.89
N ASP A 217 10.72 -10.09 -3.55
CA ASP A 217 9.56 -10.74 -4.15
C ASP A 217 8.50 -11.12 -3.12
N GLU A 218 8.91 -11.64 -1.96
CA GLU A 218 7.95 -11.93 -0.91
C GLU A 218 7.32 -10.67 -0.33
N PHE A 219 8.09 -9.59 -0.19
CA PHE A 219 7.56 -8.28 0.19
C PHE A 219 6.51 -7.78 -0.81
N MET A 220 6.82 -7.81 -2.11
CA MET A 220 5.91 -7.40 -3.19
C MET A 220 4.64 -8.24 -3.19
N ASP A 221 4.77 -9.57 -3.13
CA ASP A 221 3.63 -10.47 -3.11
C ASP A 221 2.71 -10.22 -1.91
N LEU A 222 3.27 -10.06 -0.70
CA LEU A 222 2.50 -9.85 0.51
C LEU A 222 1.75 -8.51 0.47
N LEU A 223 2.38 -7.45 -0.03
CA LEU A 223 1.72 -6.16 -0.24
C LEU A 223 0.62 -6.24 -1.30
N GLY A 224 0.84 -6.97 -2.40
CA GLY A 224 -0.18 -7.21 -3.42
C GLY A 224 -1.40 -7.97 -2.87
N LEU A 225 -1.18 -8.99 -2.04
CA LEU A 225 -2.26 -9.69 -1.35
C LEU A 225 -3.03 -8.79 -0.38
N MET A 226 -2.31 -7.90 0.32
CA MET A 226 -2.91 -6.98 1.28
C MET A 226 -3.79 -5.94 0.57
N ASN A 227 -3.31 -5.33 -0.52
CA ASN A 227 -4.10 -4.42 -1.34
C ASN A 227 -5.33 -5.10 -1.98
N GLY A 228 -5.25 -6.41 -2.24
CA GLY A 228 -6.36 -7.22 -2.73
C GLY A 228 -7.34 -7.72 -1.65
N ALA A 229 -7.20 -7.29 -0.39
CA ALA A 229 -7.98 -7.78 0.76
C ALA A 229 -7.91 -9.30 1.00
N LYS A 230 -6.84 -9.96 0.53
CA LYS A 230 -6.66 -11.43 0.60
C LYS A 230 -5.98 -11.86 1.89
N ILE A 231 -6.54 -11.47 3.04
CA ILE A 231 -5.95 -11.70 4.37
C ILE A 231 -5.74 -13.20 4.66
N ASP A 232 -6.62 -14.07 4.18
CA ASP A 232 -6.48 -15.51 4.39
C ASP A 232 -5.29 -16.11 3.63
N GLU A 233 -4.97 -15.62 2.43
CA GLU A 233 -3.76 -16.04 1.72
C GLU A 233 -2.50 -15.58 2.47
N ILE A 234 -2.52 -14.39 3.06
CA ILE A 234 -1.43 -13.88 3.90
C ILE A 234 -1.25 -14.76 5.15
N ARG A 235 -2.34 -15.16 5.82
CA ARG A 235 -2.30 -16.07 6.98
C ARG A 235 -1.67 -17.42 6.63
N GLN A 236 -1.92 -17.94 5.44
CA GLN A 236 -1.33 -19.20 4.98
C GLN A 236 0.18 -19.07 4.73
N ARG A 237 0.64 -17.90 4.25
CA ARG A 237 2.07 -17.59 4.04
C ARG A 237 2.82 -17.25 5.32
N ILE A 238 2.20 -16.49 6.24
CA ILE A 238 2.79 -16.06 7.51
C ILE A 238 2.10 -16.81 8.67
N ARG A 239 2.59 -18.02 8.96
CA ARG A 239 2.00 -18.91 9.98
C ARG A 239 2.17 -18.40 11.42
N HIS A 240 3.23 -17.64 11.69
CA HIS A 240 3.47 -17.09 13.02
C HIS A 240 2.61 -15.84 13.25
N HIS A 241 1.72 -15.89 14.24
CA HIS A 241 0.76 -14.82 14.52
C HIS A 241 1.42 -13.46 14.79
N ASP A 242 2.59 -13.43 15.43
CA ASP A 242 3.27 -12.18 15.76
C ASP A 242 3.89 -11.51 14.53
N TYR A 243 4.48 -12.30 13.63
CA TYR A 243 4.95 -11.81 12.33
C TYR A 243 3.78 -11.34 11.46
N LEU A 244 2.66 -12.07 11.47
CA LEU A 244 1.46 -11.68 10.71
C LEU A 244 0.92 -10.34 11.21
N ARG A 245 0.78 -10.20 12.53
CA ARG A 245 0.27 -8.98 13.16
C ARG A 245 1.19 -7.79 12.89
N ASN A 246 2.50 -7.99 13.05
CA ASN A 246 3.49 -6.98 12.74
C ASN A 246 3.48 -6.59 11.25
N PHE A 247 3.35 -7.57 10.36
CA PHE A 247 3.23 -7.33 8.92
C PHE A 247 2.03 -6.44 8.61
N ILE A 248 0.84 -6.79 9.11
CA ILE A 248 -0.39 -6.01 8.86
C ILE A 248 -0.23 -4.57 9.38
N GLY A 249 0.28 -4.41 10.60
CA GLY A 249 0.47 -3.08 11.18
C GLY A 249 1.51 -2.22 10.44
N LEU A 250 2.62 -2.80 9.99
CA LEU A 250 3.61 -2.08 9.17
C LEU A 250 3.10 -1.81 7.75
N ALA A 251 2.44 -2.77 7.13
CA ALA A 251 1.83 -2.62 5.80
C ALA A 251 0.81 -1.48 5.79
N ARG A 252 0.02 -1.35 6.86
CA ARG A 252 -0.91 -0.23 7.03
C ARG A 252 -0.21 1.12 7.16
N LYS A 253 0.96 1.19 7.81
CA LYS A 253 1.79 2.41 7.83
C LYS A 253 2.45 2.72 6.48
N ILE A 254 2.54 1.75 5.57
CA ILE A 254 3.03 1.94 4.20
C ILE A 254 1.90 2.29 3.23
N ALA A 255 0.67 1.88 3.53
CA ALA A 255 -0.50 2.16 2.72
C ALA A 255 -0.79 3.68 2.59
N PRO A 256 -1.40 4.12 1.47
CA PRO A 256 -1.85 5.49 1.32
C PRO A 256 -2.82 5.89 2.43
N ASP A 257 -2.85 7.17 2.80
CA ASP A 257 -3.85 7.70 3.73
C ASP A 257 -5.18 8.03 3.03
N GLY A 258 -5.17 8.19 1.71
CA GLY A 258 -6.34 8.50 0.88
C GLY A 258 -6.59 10.00 0.66
N GLU A 259 -5.88 10.87 1.37
CA GLU A 259 -5.97 12.32 1.28
C GLU A 259 -4.66 12.93 0.74
N LYS A 260 -3.63 12.99 1.59
CA LYS A 260 -2.29 13.54 1.28
C LYS A 260 -1.57 12.63 0.28
N VAL A 261 -1.57 11.32 0.54
CA VAL A 261 -1.03 10.30 -0.35
C VAL A 261 -2.16 9.35 -0.75
N ARG A 262 -2.48 9.32 -2.04
CA ARG A 262 -3.53 8.47 -2.60
C ARG A 262 -2.98 7.14 -3.13
N GLN A 263 -1.72 7.11 -3.54
CA GLN A 263 -1.09 5.94 -4.13
C GLN A 263 0.34 5.76 -3.64
N VAL A 264 0.67 4.51 -3.30
CA VAL A 264 2.03 4.10 -2.95
C VAL A 264 2.42 2.92 -3.83
N GLY A 265 3.54 3.04 -4.51
CA GLY A 265 3.93 2.16 -5.60
C GLY A 265 5.29 1.56 -5.36
N PHE A 266 5.41 0.27 -5.62
CA PHE A 266 6.67 -0.44 -5.59
C PHE A 266 6.96 -1.05 -6.96
N THR A 267 8.20 -0.94 -7.44
CA THR A 267 8.66 -1.60 -8.67
C THR A 267 10.00 -2.29 -8.43
N THR A 268 10.16 -3.50 -8.96
CA THR A 268 11.45 -4.22 -9.03
C THR A 268 11.58 -4.86 -10.41
N THR A 269 12.74 -5.45 -10.71
CA THR A 269 12.99 -6.14 -11.98
C THR A 269 13.44 -7.56 -11.70
N ARG A 270 12.98 -8.52 -12.51
CA ARG A 270 13.40 -9.92 -12.44
C ARG A 270 13.71 -10.41 -13.84
N ASP A 271 14.95 -10.83 -14.08
CA ASP A 271 15.38 -11.32 -15.40
C ASP A 271 15.10 -10.34 -16.54
N GLY A 272 15.06 -9.03 -16.24
CA GLY A 272 14.72 -7.96 -17.20
C GLY A 272 13.23 -7.61 -17.28
N ASP A 273 12.34 -8.38 -16.65
CA ASP A 273 10.90 -8.09 -16.60
C ASP A 273 10.56 -7.20 -15.39
N GLU A 274 9.81 -6.13 -15.65
CA GLU A 274 9.32 -5.21 -14.61
C GLU A 274 8.17 -5.86 -13.83
N ARG A 275 8.27 -5.85 -12.49
CA ARG A 275 7.20 -6.25 -11.57
C ARG A 275 6.85 -5.07 -10.68
N SER A 276 5.57 -4.71 -10.63
CA SER A 276 5.10 -3.63 -9.78
C SER A 276 3.89 -4.02 -8.93
N VAL A 277 3.75 -3.35 -7.80
CA VAL A 277 2.62 -3.41 -6.90
C VAL A 277 2.22 -1.98 -6.57
N GLU A 278 0.96 -1.66 -6.84
CA GLU A 278 0.37 -0.37 -6.53
C GLU A 278 -0.60 -0.57 -5.36
N LEU A 279 -0.40 0.20 -4.29
CA LEU A 279 -1.28 0.29 -3.14
C LEU A 279 -2.20 1.48 -3.33
N THR A 280 -3.49 1.19 -3.38
CA THR A 280 -4.57 2.18 -3.49
C THR A 280 -5.56 2.06 -2.33
N MET A 281 -5.56 0.94 -1.60
CA MET A 281 -6.38 0.76 -0.42
C MET A 281 -5.90 1.70 0.70
N PRO A 282 -6.77 2.60 1.20
CA PRO A 282 -6.42 3.48 2.30
C PRO A 282 -6.08 2.71 3.57
N ALA A 283 -5.16 3.25 4.37
CA ALA A 283 -4.75 2.66 5.63
C ALA A 283 -5.93 2.40 6.59
N SER A 284 -6.97 3.25 6.55
CA SER A 284 -8.20 3.14 7.35
C SER A 284 -9.07 1.94 6.98
N GLU A 285 -8.96 1.42 5.76
CA GLU A 285 -9.74 0.25 5.29
C GLU A 285 -9.06 -1.08 5.60
N ILE A 286 -7.77 -1.06 5.98
CA ILE A 286 -7.02 -2.27 6.31
C ILE A 286 -7.44 -2.78 7.69
N VAL A 287 -8.21 -3.86 7.69
CA VAL A 287 -8.69 -4.51 8.92
C VAL A 287 -7.55 -5.23 9.63
N VAL A 288 -7.24 -4.78 10.86
CA VAL A 288 -6.30 -5.46 11.75
C VAL A 288 -7.05 -6.60 12.45
N PRO A 289 -6.65 -7.88 12.25
CA PRO A 289 -7.32 -8.98 12.92
C PRO A 289 -7.11 -8.88 14.43
N PRO A 290 -8.15 -9.16 15.23
CA PRO A 290 -8.02 -9.17 16.68
C PRO A 290 -6.95 -10.20 17.10
N PRO A 291 -6.18 -9.92 18.16
CA PRO A 291 -5.27 -10.91 18.73
C PRO A 291 -6.03 -12.18 19.19
N PRO A 292 -5.42 -13.38 19.06
CA PRO A 292 -6.05 -14.62 19.50
C PRO A 292 -6.21 -14.69 21.02
N ASP A 293 -5.45 -13.88 21.76
CA ASP A 293 -5.44 -13.85 23.23
C ASP A 293 -6.52 -12.93 23.83
N ILE A 294 -7.52 -12.50 23.04
CA ILE A 294 -8.69 -11.83 23.62
C ILE A 294 -9.46 -12.88 24.41
N PRO A 295 -9.66 -12.69 25.73
CA PRO A 295 -10.40 -13.64 26.55
C PRO A 295 -11.82 -13.87 26.02
N ASP A 296 -12.33 -15.11 26.07
CA ASP A 296 -13.70 -15.50 25.71
C ASP A 296 -14.81 -14.85 26.57
N THR A 297 -14.44 -14.01 27.55
CA THR A 297 -15.39 -13.21 28.32
C THR A 297 -16.05 -12.12 27.47
N PRO A 298 -17.20 -11.56 27.89
CA PRO A 298 -17.84 -10.46 27.17
C PRO A 298 -16.85 -9.30 27.02
N SER A 299 -16.39 -9.09 25.79
CA SER A 299 -15.45 -8.02 25.46
C SER A 299 -16.20 -6.86 24.83
N GLU A 300 -16.04 -5.67 25.38
CA GLU A 300 -16.63 -4.45 24.81
C GLU A 300 -15.57 -3.68 24.00
N PRO A 301 -15.88 -3.24 22.77
CA PRO A 301 -14.97 -2.39 22.02
C PRO A 301 -14.79 -1.05 22.74
N VAL A 302 -13.55 -0.60 22.87
CA VAL A 302 -13.23 0.68 23.50
C VAL A 302 -12.34 1.52 22.58
N SER A 303 -12.65 2.81 22.48
CA SER A 303 -11.84 3.82 21.80
C SER A 303 -11.30 4.80 22.82
N ILE A 304 -9.99 5.00 22.83
CA ILE A 304 -9.29 5.90 23.76
C ILE A 304 -8.48 6.90 22.94
N ARG A 305 -8.48 8.17 23.34
CA ARG A 305 -7.59 9.20 22.78
C ARG A 305 -6.77 9.82 23.91
N GLY A 306 -5.52 10.16 23.65
CA GLY A 306 -4.64 10.79 24.64
C GLY A 306 -3.17 10.71 24.26
N ILE A 307 -2.29 11.05 25.19
CA ILE A 307 -0.83 11.02 24.96
C ILE A 307 -0.26 9.67 25.41
N LEU A 308 0.58 9.05 24.57
CA LEU A 308 1.28 7.81 24.92
C LEU A 308 2.44 8.10 25.89
N ARG A 309 2.30 7.72 27.16
CA ARG A 309 3.24 8.07 28.25
C ARG A 309 3.91 6.87 28.94
N LEU A 310 3.49 5.63 28.68
CA LEU A 310 4.21 4.41 29.09
C LEU A 310 4.25 3.41 27.93
N ALA A 311 5.42 2.81 27.71
CA ALA A 311 5.78 1.82 26.69
C ALA A 311 6.97 1.06 27.29
N ASP A 312 6.73 0.44 28.45
CA ASP A 312 7.78 -0.17 29.26
C ASP A 312 8.25 -1.49 28.62
N ALA A 313 9.57 -1.67 28.58
CA ALA A 313 10.24 -2.88 28.13
C ALA A 313 11.24 -3.41 29.16
N VAL A 314 11.20 -2.90 30.39
CA VAL A 314 12.20 -3.11 31.45
C VAL A 314 11.66 -4.01 32.57
N ARG A 315 10.35 -4.11 32.76
CA ARG A 315 9.73 -5.02 33.74
C ARG A 315 9.17 -6.28 33.09
N ASP A 316 9.11 -7.35 33.90
CA ASP A 316 8.48 -8.63 33.55
C ASP A 316 6.95 -8.50 33.39
N ASP A 317 6.35 -7.35 33.74
CA ASP A 317 4.94 -7.00 33.45
C ASP A 317 4.79 -6.51 31.99
N GLU A 318 4.90 -7.49 31.11
CA GLU A 318 4.41 -7.69 29.74
C GLU A 318 3.71 -6.52 29.03
N ASN A 319 4.33 -6.05 27.94
CA ASN A 319 3.74 -5.31 26.83
C ASN A 319 2.66 -4.28 27.19
N LEU A 320 2.84 -3.49 28.25
CA LEU A 320 1.84 -2.52 28.68
C LEU A 320 2.16 -1.11 28.14
N ILE A 321 1.12 -0.42 27.68
CA ILE A 321 1.15 1.02 27.44
C ILE A 321 0.19 1.80 28.33
N GLN A 322 0.50 3.08 28.53
CA GLN A 322 -0.40 4.01 29.19
C GLN A 322 -0.75 5.17 28.26
N ILE A 323 -2.07 5.36 28.09
CA ILE A 323 -2.63 6.50 27.38
C ILE A 323 -3.18 7.48 28.43
N VAL A 324 -2.73 8.72 28.38
CA VAL A 324 -3.13 9.77 29.33
C VAL A 324 -4.06 10.75 28.63
N ASP A 325 -5.29 10.84 29.13
CA ASP A 325 -6.32 11.79 28.71
C ASP A 325 -6.64 12.74 29.87
N GLY A 326 -6.00 13.91 29.88
CA GLY A 326 -6.10 14.86 30.99
C GLY A 326 -5.64 14.27 32.32
N ARG A 327 -6.58 13.88 33.18
CA ARG A 327 -6.32 13.22 34.48
C ARG A 327 -6.53 11.71 34.46
N GLN A 328 -7.12 11.17 33.41
CA GLN A 328 -7.43 9.75 33.30
C GLN A 328 -6.25 9.02 32.67
N VAL A 329 -5.88 7.88 33.26
CA VAL A 329 -4.81 7.01 32.76
C VAL A 329 -5.41 5.67 32.40
N TYR A 330 -5.30 5.31 31.12
CA TYR A 330 -5.73 4.02 30.62
C TYR A 330 -4.52 3.09 30.48
N SER A 331 -4.57 1.92 31.09
CA SER A 331 -3.56 0.88 30.90
C SER A 331 -4.05 -0.09 29.82
N VAL A 332 -3.25 -0.27 28.77
CA VAL A 332 -3.58 -1.08 27.60
C VAL A 332 -2.48 -2.13 27.38
N HIS A 333 -2.86 -3.40 27.33
CA HIS A 333 -1.99 -4.50 26.99
C HIS A 333 -1.79 -4.57 25.47
N VAL A 334 -0.55 -4.62 25.03
CA VAL A 334 -0.12 -4.66 23.64
C VAL A 334 0.18 -6.13 23.28
N PRO A 335 -0.51 -6.71 22.30
CA PRO A 335 -0.15 -8.01 21.78
C PRO A 335 1.30 -8.07 21.29
N ALA A 336 1.90 -9.25 21.37
CA ALA A 336 3.18 -9.56 20.74
C ALA A 336 3.23 -9.09 19.28
N GLY A 337 4.39 -8.72 18.75
CA GLY A 337 4.51 -8.22 17.39
C GLY A 337 4.29 -6.72 17.20
N LEU A 338 3.64 -6.01 18.13
CA LEU A 338 3.28 -4.60 17.95
C LEU A 338 4.21 -3.62 18.67
N MET A 339 4.74 -3.99 19.83
CA MET A 339 5.38 -3.04 20.75
C MET A 339 6.57 -2.29 20.12
N ASN A 340 7.52 -3.01 19.52
CA ASN A 340 8.78 -2.39 19.07
C ASN A 340 8.65 -1.52 17.82
N ASP A 341 7.92 -2.00 16.81
CA ASP A 341 7.93 -1.37 15.48
C ASP A 341 6.74 -0.44 15.26
N ILE A 342 5.64 -0.64 15.99
CA ILE A 342 4.38 0.09 15.79
C ILE A 342 4.13 1.08 16.93
N VAL A 343 4.17 0.61 18.18
CA VAL A 343 3.79 1.38 19.38
C VAL A 343 4.91 2.30 19.87
N ARG A 344 6.12 1.77 20.07
CA ARG A 344 7.25 2.54 20.63
C ARG A 344 7.61 3.80 19.84
N PRO A 345 7.55 3.83 18.50
CA PRO A 345 7.78 5.06 17.73
C PRO A 345 6.80 6.19 18.05
N MET A 346 5.63 5.89 18.62
CA MET A 346 4.59 6.87 18.97
C MET A 346 4.75 7.43 20.39
N TRP A 347 5.87 7.15 21.06
CA TRP A 347 6.13 7.63 22.41
C TRP A 347 6.00 9.16 22.51
N ASP A 348 5.29 9.64 23.53
CA ASP A 348 5.04 11.06 23.79
C ASP A 348 4.24 11.78 22.69
N LEU A 349 3.63 11.02 21.77
CA LEU A 349 2.73 11.55 20.75
C LEU A 349 1.26 11.41 21.18
N PRO A 350 0.38 12.31 20.69
CA PRO A 350 -1.06 12.08 20.75
C PRO A 350 -1.42 10.87 19.87
N VAL A 351 -2.23 9.97 20.42
CA VAL A 351 -2.64 8.74 19.76
C VAL A 351 -4.12 8.47 19.99
N ALA A 352 -4.72 7.79 19.01
CA ALA A 352 -6.00 7.13 19.16
C ALA A 352 -5.77 5.62 19.17
N VAL A 353 -6.46 4.95 20.10
CA VAL A 353 -6.34 3.52 20.37
C VAL A 353 -7.71 2.87 20.23
N GLN A 354 -7.77 1.80 19.43
CA GLN A 354 -8.87 0.83 19.45
C GLN A 354 -8.43 -0.42 20.22
N GLY A 355 -9.27 -0.85 21.14
CA GLY A 355 -9.03 -2.06 21.92
C GLY A 355 -10.31 -2.78 22.29
N MET A 356 -10.13 -3.94 22.92
CA MET A 356 -11.21 -4.73 23.52
C MET A 356 -11.03 -4.75 25.02
N ARG A 357 -12.07 -4.32 25.75
CA ARG A 357 -12.10 -4.35 27.21
C ARG A 357 -12.73 -5.65 27.68
N SER A 358 -11.97 -6.41 28.46
CA SER A 358 -12.45 -7.60 29.18
C SER A 358 -12.19 -7.38 30.67
N GLY A 359 -13.26 -7.09 31.42
CA GLY A 359 -13.15 -6.68 32.82
C GLY A 359 -12.34 -5.39 32.98
N ASN A 360 -11.21 -5.46 33.68
CA ASN A 360 -10.33 -4.31 33.92
C ASN A 360 -9.15 -4.21 32.94
N GLN A 361 -9.01 -5.18 32.03
CA GLN A 361 -7.92 -5.22 31.06
C GLN A 361 -8.42 -4.72 29.70
N ILE A 362 -7.62 -3.88 29.05
CA ILE A 362 -7.85 -3.43 27.68
C ILE A 362 -6.75 -4.04 26.83
N THR A 363 -7.11 -4.80 25.79
CA THR A 363 -6.16 -5.37 24.84
C THR A 363 -6.18 -4.54 23.57
N LEU A 364 -5.01 -4.11 23.12
CA LEU A 364 -4.83 -3.33 21.91
C LEU A 364 -5.24 -4.14 20.67
N ILE A 365 -6.12 -3.57 19.86
CA ILE A 365 -6.35 -4.02 18.47
C ILE A 365 -5.50 -3.16 17.55
N ASP A 366 -5.55 -1.84 17.71
CA ASP A 366 -4.95 -0.90 16.79
C ASP A 366 -4.63 0.46 17.43
N ILE A 367 -3.63 1.14 16.88
CA ILE A 367 -3.14 2.44 17.35
C ILE A 367 -2.61 3.28 16.18
N TRP A 368 -2.97 4.55 16.16
CA TRP A 368 -2.41 5.52 15.22
C TRP A 368 -2.14 6.86 15.92
N ALA A 369 -1.18 7.61 15.37
CA ALA A 369 -0.91 8.97 15.82
C ALA A 369 -2.05 9.88 15.36
N GLU A 370 -2.47 10.83 16.19
CA GLU A 370 -3.35 11.92 15.76
C GLU A 370 -2.48 13.10 15.31
N ASP A 371 -2.87 13.74 14.21
CA ASP A 371 -2.29 15.02 13.82
C ASP A 371 -2.64 16.06 14.90
N GLN A 372 -1.65 16.87 15.31
CA GLN A 372 -1.93 18.05 16.13
C GLN A 372 -2.43 19.14 15.19
N ASP A 373 -3.73 19.46 15.28
CA ASP A 373 -4.31 20.65 14.64
C ASP A 373 -3.62 21.95 15.10
#